data_AF-A0A946QWD6-F1
#
_entry.id   AF-A0A946QWD6-F1
#
_cell.length_a   1.000
_cell.length_b   1.000
_cell.length_c   1.000
_cell.angle_alpha   90.00
_cell.angle_beta   90.00
_cell.angle_gamma   90.00
#
_symmetry.space_group_name_H-M   'P 1'
#
loop_
_entity.id
_entity.type
_entity.pdbx_description
1 polymer ?
#
loop_
_entity_poly.entity_id
_entity_poly.type
_entity_poly.pdbx_seq_one_letter_code
_entity_poly.pdbx_strand_id
1 'polypeptide(L)'
;MKLLKTVTILIIIYFVGFLFFIKRINDFSTPNPIPEADGIVVWTGKGGGRLEAGVDLLLEKKGERLLISGVNSEISLDEIKEIIAIPEKFSNCCLDLDYEAKNTIGNAYETTAWAKALGFKHIILVTSAYHMPRAEIQMGATTSQIKITPFPVFNQTEGKWYLDSNRLKRLLTEYTKLLISYLKYVTIEPDKKNILLHNDIS
;
A
#
# COMPACT_ATOMS: atom_id res chain seq x y z
N MET A 1 -12.41 -19.28 35.60
CA MET A 1 -10.96 -19.01 35.78
C MET A 1 -10.10 -19.33 34.55
N LYS A 2 -10.31 -20.46 33.83
CA LYS A 2 -9.55 -20.79 32.60
C LYS A 2 -9.80 -19.81 31.43
N LEU A 3 -11.07 -19.47 31.16
CA LEU A 3 -11.44 -18.53 30.08
C LEU A 3 -10.81 -17.14 30.27
N LEU A 4 -10.85 -16.61 31.49
CA LEU A 4 -10.22 -15.32 31.82
C LEU A 4 -8.72 -15.32 31.51
N LYS A 5 -8.01 -16.38 31.92
CA LYS A 5 -6.58 -16.54 31.62
C LYS A 5 -6.30 -16.59 30.11
N THR A 6 -7.10 -17.34 29.35
CA THR A 6 -6.95 -17.41 27.89
C THR A 6 -7.16 -16.04 27.23
N VAL A 7 -8.22 -15.32 27.61
CA VAL A 7 -8.50 -13.97 27.08
C VAL A 7 -7.36 -13.01 27.43
N THR A 8 -6.86 -13.03 28.67
CA THR A 8 -5.72 -12.20 29.08
C THR A 8 -4.47 -12.50 28.25
N ILE A 9 -4.15 -13.76 28.00
CA ILE A 9 -3.00 -14.15 27.16
C ILE A 9 -3.16 -13.63 25.73
N LEU A 10 -4.34 -13.77 25.12
CA LEU A 10 -4.60 -13.28 23.76
C LEU A 10 -4.46 -11.75 23.67
N ILE A 11 -4.94 -11.03 24.68
CA ILE A 11 -4.78 -9.57 24.77
C ILE A 11 -3.29 -9.20 24.83
N ILE A 12 -2.50 -9.88 25.66
CA ILE A 12 -1.06 -9.62 25.77
C ILE A 12 -0.37 -9.89 24.42
N ILE A 13 -0.65 -11.01 23.76
CA ILE A 13 -0.08 -11.34 22.45
C ILE A 13 -0.43 -10.26 21.42
N TYR A 14 -1.70 -9.83 21.38
CA TYR A 14 -2.14 -8.77 20.47
C TYR A 14 -1.35 -7.48 20.67
N PHE A 15 -1.20 -7.01 21.92
CA PHE A 15 -0.47 -5.77 22.22
C PHE A 15 1.05 -5.89 22.02
N VAL A 16 1.65 -7.03 22.34
CA VAL A 16 3.07 -7.27 22.04
C VAL A 16 3.31 -7.22 20.53
N GLY A 17 2.46 -7.89 19.74
CA GLY A 17 2.54 -7.81 18.28
C GLY A 17 2.29 -6.40 17.74
N PHE A 18 1.42 -5.61 18.39
CA PHE A 18 1.22 -4.20 18.03
C PHE A 18 2.50 -3.38 18.25
N LEU A 19 3.26 -3.63 19.32
CA LEU A 19 4.56 -2.98 19.53
C LEU A 19 5.57 -3.34 18.44
N PHE A 20 5.61 -4.60 18.00
CA PHE A 20 6.43 -5.01 16.85
C PHE A 20 5.99 -4.33 15.55
N PHE A 21 4.69 -4.15 15.33
CA PHE A 21 4.16 -3.41 14.19
C PHE A 21 4.60 -1.94 14.22
N ILE A 22 4.53 -1.27 15.37
CA ILE A 22 5.03 0.10 15.53
C ILE A 22 6.54 0.17 15.25
N LYS A 23 7.32 -0.78 15.79
CA LYS A 23 8.75 -0.86 15.49
C LYS A 23 9.01 -1.03 13.99
N ARG A 24 8.29 -1.94 13.32
CA ARG A 24 8.40 -2.13 11.87
C ARG A 24 8.08 -0.86 11.07
N ILE A 25 7.07 -0.09 11.49
CA ILE A 25 6.75 1.20 10.87
C ILE A 25 7.90 2.20 11.02
N ASN A 26 8.51 2.26 12.20
CA ASN A 26 9.63 3.17 12.47
C ASN A 26 10.93 2.74 11.78
N ASP A 27 11.09 1.44 11.56
CA ASP A 27 12.24 0.87 10.84
C ASP A 27 12.10 1.05 9.31
N PHE A 28 10.90 1.36 8.80
CA PHE A 28 10.78 1.82 7.42
C PHE A 28 11.52 3.14 7.27
N SER A 29 12.35 3.19 6.24
CA SER A 29 13.00 4.40 5.78
C SER A 29 12.80 4.49 4.28
N THR A 30 12.69 5.72 3.80
CA THR A 30 12.71 5.97 2.36
C THR A 30 14.06 5.54 1.82
N PRO A 31 14.13 4.71 0.77
CA PRO A 31 15.41 4.27 0.22
C PRO A 31 16.30 5.46 -0.15
N ASN A 32 17.56 5.42 0.29
CA ASN A 32 18.56 6.44 -0.06
C ASN A 32 19.87 5.75 -0.46
N PRO A 33 20.30 5.82 -1.73
CA PRO A 33 19.61 6.49 -2.85
C PRO A 33 18.31 5.76 -3.26
N ILE A 34 17.36 6.49 -3.82
CA ILE A 34 16.14 5.90 -4.41
C ILE A 34 16.57 5.12 -5.67
N PRO A 35 16.32 3.79 -5.72
CA PRO A 35 16.70 2.99 -6.88
C PRO A 35 15.85 3.37 -8.09
N GLU A 36 16.42 3.22 -9.28
CA GLU A 36 15.63 3.22 -10.51
C GLU A 36 14.79 1.93 -10.56
N ALA A 37 13.58 2.07 -11.10
CA ALA A 37 12.63 1.00 -11.33
C ALA A 37 11.95 1.23 -12.69
N ASP A 38 11.18 0.26 -13.17
CA ASP A 38 10.47 0.39 -14.44
C ASP A 38 9.20 1.25 -14.26
N GLY A 39 8.51 1.10 -13.13
CA GLY A 39 7.25 1.79 -12.84
C GLY A 39 7.13 2.29 -11.40
N ILE A 40 6.30 3.29 -11.21
CA ILE A 40 5.93 3.83 -9.90
C ILE A 40 4.44 3.56 -9.69
N VAL A 41 4.06 3.12 -8.51
CA VAL A 41 2.67 2.82 -8.18
C VAL A 41 2.29 3.48 -6.88
N VAL A 42 1.26 4.31 -6.90
CA VAL A 42 0.70 4.95 -5.72
C VAL A 42 -0.60 4.27 -5.34
N TRP A 43 -0.67 3.75 -4.12
CA TRP A 43 -1.94 3.30 -3.55
C TRP A 43 -2.60 4.41 -2.75
N THR A 44 -3.80 4.80 -3.19
CA THR A 44 -4.59 5.85 -2.55
C THR A 44 -5.03 5.46 -1.13
N GLY A 45 -5.57 6.43 -0.40
CA GLY A 45 -6.18 6.20 0.91
C GLY A 45 -6.31 7.49 1.71
N LYS A 46 -6.64 7.36 3.00
CA LYS A 46 -6.74 8.52 3.90
C LYS A 46 -5.38 9.12 4.24
N GLY A 47 -5.26 10.43 4.28
CA GLY A 47 -4.00 11.17 4.47
C GLY A 47 -3.39 11.63 3.14
N GLY A 48 -2.50 12.63 3.19
CA GLY A 48 -1.91 13.26 2.00
C GLY A 48 -0.48 12.81 1.72
N GLY A 49 0.16 13.43 0.73
CA GLY A 49 1.59 13.30 0.43
C GLY A 49 1.98 12.13 -0.46
N ARG A 50 1.06 11.20 -0.75
CA ARG A 50 1.37 10.02 -1.59
C ARG A 50 1.35 10.32 -3.08
N LEU A 51 0.38 11.12 -3.51
CA LEU A 51 0.24 11.47 -4.92
C LEU A 51 1.43 12.34 -5.34
N GLU A 52 1.73 13.32 -4.49
CA GLU A 52 2.87 14.23 -4.59
C GLU A 52 4.19 13.44 -4.65
N ALA A 53 4.42 12.52 -3.71
CA ALA A 53 5.61 11.66 -3.72
C ALA A 53 5.72 10.80 -5.00
N GLY A 54 4.60 10.28 -5.51
CA GLY A 54 4.59 9.51 -6.76
C GLY A 54 4.94 10.36 -7.98
N VAL A 55 4.44 11.60 -8.02
CA VAL A 55 4.74 12.57 -9.09
C VAL A 55 6.21 12.98 -9.01
N ASP A 56 6.72 13.30 -7.83
CA ASP A 56 8.12 13.68 -7.63
C ASP A 56 9.06 12.57 -8.15
N LEU A 57 8.77 11.30 -7.80
CA LEU A 57 9.51 10.15 -8.33
C LEU A 57 9.47 10.07 -9.86
N LEU A 58 8.32 10.35 -10.48
CA LEU A 58 8.18 10.34 -11.94
C LEU A 58 8.97 11.49 -12.57
N LEU A 59 8.92 12.69 -11.99
CA LEU A 59 9.67 13.86 -12.44
C LEU A 59 11.19 13.65 -12.32
N GLU A 60 11.62 12.95 -11.27
CA GLU A 60 13.01 12.50 -11.06
C GLU A 60 13.41 11.29 -11.93
N LYS A 61 12.52 10.81 -12.80
CA LYS A 61 12.74 9.66 -13.69
C LYS A 61 13.08 8.36 -12.95
N LYS A 62 12.51 8.14 -11.77
CA LYS A 62 12.66 6.90 -11.00
C LYS A 62 11.82 5.74 -11.53
N GLY A 63 10.94 6.02 -12.49
CA GLY A 63 10.19 5.05 -13.28
C GLY A 63 9.71 5.67 -14.59
N GLU A 64 9.36 4.82 -15.54
CA GLU A 64 8.89 5.21 -16.87
C GLU A 64 7.42 5.69 -16.84
N ARG A 65 6.62 5.11 -15.94
CA ARG A 65 5.19 5.39 -15.79
C ARG A 65 4.77 5.40 -14.33
N LEU A 66 3.70 6.14 -14.03
CA LEU A 66 3.06 6.23 -12.74
C LEU A 66 1.64 5.65 -12.82
N LEU A 67 1.33 4.64 -12.02
CA LEU A 67 -0.04 4.18 -11.77
C LEU A 67 -0.55 4.78 -10.45
N ILE A 68 -1.74 5.39 -10.49
CA ILE A 68 -2.50 5.72 -9.26
C ILE A 68 -3.62 4.70 -9.15
N SER A 69 -3.53 3.82 -8.14
CA SER A 69 -4.45 2.69 -7.93
C SER A 69 -5.41 2.94 -6.77
N GLY A 70 -6.67 2.58 -6.98
CA GLY A 70 -7.78 2.82 -6.06
C GLY A 70 -8.31 4.25 -6.10
N VAL A 71 -8.35 4.87 -7.28
CA VAL A 71 -8.93 6.21 -7.46
C VAL A 71 -10.43 6.16 -7.16
N ASN A 72 -10.94 7.20 -6.49
CA ASN A 72 -12.39 7.33 -6.33
C ASN A 72 -13.04 7.52 -7.71
N SER A 73 -13.99 6.67 -8.08
CA SER A 73 -14.70 6.70 -9.37
C SER A 73 -15.49 7.99 -9.61
N GLU A 74 -15.75 8.78 -8.56
CA GLU A 74 -16.36 10.10 -8.68
C GLU A 74 -15.37 11.19 -9.10
N ILE A 75 -14.05 10.95 -9.03
CA ILE A 75 -13.01 11.91 -9.37
C ILE A 75 -12.56 11.67 -10.82
N SER A 76 -12.75 12.68 -11.66
CA SER A 76 -12.31 12.65 -13.06
C SER A 76 -10.79 12.71 -13.20
N LEU A 77 -10.29 12.31 -14.37
CA LEU A 77 -8.87 12.41 -14.70
C LEU A 77 -8.36 13.86 -14.60
N ASP A 78 -9.16 14.83 -15.03
CA ASP A 78 -8.77 16.25 -15.00
C ASP A 78 -8.67 16.76 -13.56
N GLU A 79 -9.59 16.38 -12.68
CA GLU A 79 -9.49 16.68 -11.25
C GLU A 79 -8.25 16.03 -10.61
N ILE A 80 -7.90 14.79 -10.98
CA ILE A 80 -6.66 14.16 -10.52
C ILE A 80 -5.44 14.96 -11.00
N LYS A 81 -5.40 15.34 -12.28
CA LYS A 81 -4.29 16.14 -12.84
C LYS A 81 -4.13 17.48 -12.12
N GLU A 82 -5.24 18.14 -11.76
CA GLU A 82 -5.23 19.37 -10.98
C GLU A 82 -4.69 19.14 -9.56
N ILE A 83 -5.15 18.10 -8.86
CA ILE A 83 -4.71 17.77 -7.50
C ILE A 83 -3.21 17.52 -7.44
N ILE A 84 -2.67 16.79 -8.43
CA ILE A 84 -1.27 16.36 -8.41
C ILE A 84 -0.32 17.36 -9.08
N ALA A 85 -0.85 18.43 -9.69
CA ALA A 85 -0.11 19.48 -10.39
C ALA A 85 0.98 18.95 -11.34
N ILE A 86 0.71 17.83 -12.02
CA ILE A 86 1.66 17.18 -12.93
C ILE A 86 1.77 17.95 -14.25
N PRO A 87 2.97 18.16 -14.82
CA PRO A 87 3.10 18.77 -16.13
C PRO A 87 2.40 17.95 -17.22
N GLU A 88 1.70 18.62 -18.14
CA GLU A 88 0.86 17.99 -19.18
C GLU A 88 1.60 16.92 -20.00
N LYS A 89 2.88 17.14 -20.29
CA LYS A 89 3.74 16.18 -21.01
C LYS A 89 3.80 14.80 -20.32
N PHE A 90 3.80 14.76 -18.99
CA PHE A 90 3.88 13.51 -18.23
C PHE A 90 2.50 12.88 -18.03
N SER A 91 1.46 13.70 -17.86
CA SER A 91 0.10 13.18 -17.68
C SER A 91 -0.46 12.53 -18.95
N ASN A 92 -0.06 13.00 -20.13
CA ASN A 92 -0.51 12.43 -21.40
C ASN A 92 0.27 11.18 -21.82
N CYS A 93 1.52 11.01 -21.38
CA CYS A 93 2.35 9.89 -21.80
C CYS A 93 2.41 8.76 -20.78
N CYS A 94 2.38 9.09 -19.49
CA CYS A 94 3.07 8.30 -18.48
C CYS A 94 2.32 8.23 -17.14
N LEU A 95 1.04 8.64 -17.13
CA LEU A 95 0.14 8.52 -15.99
C LEU A 95 -0.99 7.55 -16.35
N ASP A 96 -1.16 6.52 -15.52
CA ASP A 96 -2.27 5.57 -15.59
C ASP A 96 -3.11 5.68 -14.31
N LEU A 97 -4.43 5.59 -14.45
CA LEU A 97 -5.36 5.58 -13.33
C LEU A 97 -6.10 4.25 -13.27
N ASP A 98 -6.17 3.66 -12.09
CA ASP A 98 -6.99 2.50 -11.78
C ASP A 98 -8.15 2.90 -10.84
N TYR A 99 -9.37 2.67 -11.32
CA TYR A 99 -10.63 2.91 -10.64
C TYR A 99 -11.29 1.63 -10.10
N GLU A 100 -10.78 0.46 -10.49
CA GLU A 100 -11.36 -0.86 -10.18
C GLU A 100 -11.03 -1.27 -8.75
N ALA A 101 -9.81 -1.00 -8.30
CA ALA A 101 -9.39 -1.43 -6.98
C ALA A 101 -10.19 -0.75 -5.84
N LYS A 102 -11.02 -1.54 -5.14
CA LYS A 102 -11.84 -1.07 -4.00
C LYS A 102 -11.22 -1.36 -2.63
N ASN A 103 -10.16 -2.17 -2.60
CA ASN A 103 -9.50 -2.59 -1.37
C ASN A 103 -8.02 -2.93 -1.64
N THR A 104 -7.31 -3.30 -0.60
CA THR A 104 -5.85 -3.49 -0.68
C THR A 104 -5.42 -4.75 -1.44
N ILE A 105 -6.27 -5.78 -1.51
CA ILE A 105 -5.99 -6.93 -2.38
C ILE A 105 -6.23 -6.56 -3.85
N GLY A 106 -7.32 -5.83 -4.13
CA GLY A 106 -7.59 -5.22 -5.44
C GLY A 106 -6.45 -4.33 -5.93
N ASN A 107 -5.92 -3.44 -5.07
CA ASN A 107 -4.77 -2.61 -5.45
C ASN A 107 -3.57 -3.48 -5.87
N ALA A 108 -3.29 -4.56 -5.14
CA ALA A 108 -2.18 -5.46 -5.45
C ALA A 108 -2.36 -6.17 -6.80
N TYR A 109 -3.61 -6.42 -7.17
CA TYR A 109 -3.94 -7.00 -8.45
C TYR A 109 -3.81 -6.09 -9.61
N GLU A 110 -4.44 -4.93 -9.54
CA GLU A 110 -4.36 -3.94 -10.60
C GLU A 110 -2.91 -3.51 -10.79
N THR A 111 -2.16 -3.37 -9.69
CA THR A 111 -0.70 -3.17 -9.73
C THR A 111 0.02 -4.28 -10.49
N THR A 112 -0.27 -5.55 -10.18
CA THR A 112 0.38 -6.70 -10.82
C THR A 112 -0.01 -6.85 -12.29
N ALA A 113 -1.29 -6.65 -12.62
CA ALA A 113 -1.82 -6.72 -13.97
C ALA A 113 -1.22 -5.61 -14.85
N TRP A 114 -1.22 -4.38 -14.35
CA TRP A 114 -0.60 -3.22 -15.00
C TRP A 114 0.89 -3.44 -15.27
N ALA A 115 1.66 -3.85 -14.25
CA ALA A 115 3.08 -4.11 -14.41
C ALA A 115 3.35 -5.24 -15.42
N LYS A 116 2.54 -6.32 -15.41
CA LYS A 116 2.67 -7.42 -16.39
C LYS A 116 2.32 -6.97 -17.81
N ALA A 117 1.27 -6.18 -18.00
CA ALA A 117 0.86 -5.67 -19.30
C ALA A 117 1.94 -4.82 -19.96
N LEU A 118 2.71 -4.08 -19.15
CA LEU A 118 3.83 -3.26 -19.59
C LEU A 118 5.18 -3.99 -19.60
N GLY A 119 5.23 -5.25 -19.14
CA GLY A 119 6.46 -6.02 -19.06
C GLY A 119 7.40 -5.63 -17.91
N PHE A 120 6.97 -4.78 -16.99
CA PHE A 120 7.74 -4.30 -15.85
C PHE A 120 8.10 -5.43 -14.87
N LYS A 121 9.32 -5.39 -14.36
CA LYS A 121 9.92 -6.36 -13.43
C LYS A 121 10.31 -5.73 -12.11
N HIS A 122 10.41 -4.42 -12.02
CA HIS A 122 10.69 -3.69 -10.80
C HIS A 122 9.78 -2.47 -10.71
N ILE A 123 9.05 -2.35 -9.61
CA ILE A 123 8.25 -1.16 -9.31
C ILE A 123 8.61 -0.54 -7.96
N ILE A 124 8.42 0.77 -7.86
CA ILE A 124 8.40 1.50 -6.59
C ILE A 124 6.95 1.59 -6.11
N LEU A 125 6.68 1.03 -4.93
CA LEU A 125 5.35 1.07 -4.32
C LEU A 125 5.26 2.19 -3.29
N VAL A 126 4.51 3.23 -3.62
CA VAL A 126 4.26 4.41 -2.79
C VAL A 126 2.95 4.22 -2.01
N THR A 127 3.05 4.17 -0.68
CA THR A 127 1.87 4.26 0.21
C THR A 127 2.27 4.78 1.58
N SER A 128 1.30 5.01 2.48
CA SER A 128 1.62 5.50 3.82
C SER A 128 2.48 4.48 4.60
N ALA A 129 3.45 4.95 5.39
CA ALA A 129 4.33 4.08 6.18
C ALA A 129 3.57 3.08 7.07
N TYR A 130 2.46 3.51 7.67
CA TYR A 130 1.60 2.64 8.49
C TYR A 130 0.81 1.59 7.70
N HIS A 131 0.65 1.79 6.38
CA HIS A 131 -0.05 0.89 5.47
C HIS A 131 0.91 -0.10 4.79
N MET A 132 2.19 0.26 4.68
CA MET A 132 3.21 -0.48 3.95
C MET A 132 3.32 -1.98 4.34
N PRO A 133 3.34 -2.38 5.64
CA PRO A 133 3.43 -3.81 5.98
C PRO A 133 2.32 -4.66 5.35
N ARG A 134 1.11 -4.10 5.28
CA ARG A 134 -0.04 -4.80 4.71
C ARG A 134 0.04 -4.83 3.19
N ALA A 135 0.54 -3.76 2.59
CA ALA A 135 0.76 -3.68 1.16
C ALA A 135 1.79 -4.70 0.66
N GLU A 136 2.92 -4.85 1.37
CA GLU A 136 3.96 -5.85 1.05
C GLU A 136 3.38 -7.28 1.02
N ILE A 137 2.51 -7.63 1.98
CA ILE A 137 1.87 -8.96 2.03
C ILE A 137 0.96 -9.17 0.83
N GLN A 138 0.13 -8.18 0.48
CA GLN A 138 -0.79 -8.33 -0.65
C GLN A 138 -0.03 -8.40 -1.98
N MET A 139 1.05 -7.63 -2.14
CA MET A 139 1.93 -7.76 -3.31
C MET A 139 2.60 -9.14 -3.37
N GLY A 140 3.15 -9.62 -2.25
CA GLY A 140 3.75 -10.96 -2.18
C GLY A 140 2.74 -12.10 -2.41
N ALA A 141 1.45 -11.85 -2.17
CA ALA A 141 0.39 -12.79 -2.48
C ALA A 141 0.04 -12.83 -3.97
N THR A 142 0.18 -11.72 -4.69
CA THR A 142 -0.25 -11.57 -6.09
C THR A 142 0.87 -11.79 -7.11
N THR A 143 2.13 -11.56 -6.72
CA THR A 143 3.28 -11.76 -7.61
C THR A 143 4.56 -12.12 -6.86
N SER A 144 5.34 -13.04 -7.43
CA SER A 144 6.72 -13.34 -7.04
C SER A 144 7.75 -12.90 -8.08
N GLN A 145 7.29 -12.39 -9.24
CA GLN A 145 8.15 -12.06 -10.39
C GLN A 145 8.47 -10.58 -10.50
N ILE A 146 7.74 -9.73 -9.78
CA ILE A 146 7.92 -8.27 -9.80
C ILE A 146 8.62 -7.90 -8.49
N LYS A 147 9.82 -7.34 -8.59
CA LYS A 147 10.54 -6.76 -7.45
C LYS A 147 9.82 -5.50 -7.00
N ILE A 148 9.56 -5.40 -5.69
CA ILE A 148 8.90 -4.25 -5.09
C ILE A 148 9.91 -3.49 -4.24
N THR A 149 10.11 -2.21 -4.54
CA THR A 149 10.78 -1.28 -3.64
C THR A 149 9.73 -0.50 -2.85
N PRO A 150 9.63 -0.68 -1.53
CA PRO A 150 8.70 0.11 -0.72
C PRO A 150 9.19 1.56 -0.64
N PHE A 151 8.27 2.50 -0.87
CA PHE A 151 8.46 3.93 -0.67
C PHE A 151 7.43 4.45 0.33
N PRO A 152 7.75 4.40 1.63
CA PRO A 152 6.82 4.77 2.70
C PRO A 152 6.68 6.29 2.80
N VAL A 153 5.45 6.79 2.72
CA VAL A 153 5.12 8.20 2.97
C VAL A 153 4.72 8.38 4.43
N PHE A 154 5.45 9.23 5.13
CA PHE A 154 5.18 9.60 6.52
C PHE A 154 4.32 10.86 6.52
N ASN A 155 3.19 10.85 7.24
CA ASN A 155 2.46 12.09 7.48
C ASN A 155 3.32 12.99 8.37
N GLN A 156 3.56 14.23 7.92
CA GLN A 156 4.42 15.23 8.58
C GLN A 156 3.85 15.81 9.89
N THR A 157 2.80 15.23 10.49
CA THR A 157 2.37 15.68 11.83
C THR A 157 3.33 15.13 12.89
N GLU A 158 4.41 15.89 13.11
CA GLU A 158 5.49 15.73 14.09
C GLU A 158 5.01 15.86 15.56
N GLY A 159 3.97 15.12 15.93
CA GLY A 159 3.53 14.98 17.32
C GLY A 159 3.93 13.63 17.90
N LYS A 160 4.05 13.56 19.24
CA LYS A 160 4.08 12.30 19.98
C LYS A 160 2.88 11.44 19.57
N TRP A 161 3.11 10.37 18.82
CA TRP A 161 2.04 9.57 18.18
C TRP A 161 1.02 8.99 19.17
N TYR A 162 1.44 8.80 20.42
CA TYR A 162 0.62 8.31 21.52
C TYR A 162 -0.29 9.38 22.15
N LEU A 163 -0.09 10.67 21.83
CA LEU A 163 -0.96 11.77 22.28
C LEU A 163 -2.09 12.09 21.29
N ASP A 164 -2.04 11.53 20.08
CA ASP A 164 -3.07 11.68 19.06
C ASP A 164 -3.94 10.42 18.99
N SER A 165 -5.15 10.52 19.55
CA SER A 165 -6.13 9.43 19.58
C SER A 165 -6.56 8.97 18.17
N ASN A 166 -6.59 9.88 17.20
CA ASN A 166 -6.90 9.57 15.81
C ASN A 166 -5.76 8.78 15.14
N ARG A 167 -4.50 9.14 15.45
CA ARG A 167 -3.33 8.39 14.98
C ARG A 167 -3.27 7.01 15.61
N LEU A 168 -3.46 6.88 16.93
CA LEU A 168 -3.51 5.59 17.62
C LEU A 168 -4.62 4.69 17.06
N LYS A 169 -5.84 5.23 16.90
CA LYS A 169 -6.98 4.50 16.31
C LYS A 169 -6.63 4.00 14.91
N ARG A 170 -5.97 4.82 14.09
CA ARG A 170 -5.53 4.44 12.74
C ARG A 170 -4.51 3.30 12.77
N LEU A 171 -3.50 3.42 13.63
CA LEU A 171 -2.45 2.39 13.77
C LEU A 171 -3.03 1.06 14.24
N LEU A 172 -3.90 1.08 15.27
CA LEU A 172 -4.60 -0.11 15.73
C LEU A 172 -5.48 -0.71 14.63
N THR A 173 -6.22 0.12 13.89
CA THR A 173 -7.06 -0.35 12.78
C THR A 173 -6.22 -1.05 11.70
N GLU A 174 -5.10 -0.45 11.31
CA GLU A 174 -4.23 -1.03 10.29
C GLU A 174 -3.50 -2.28 10.79
N TYR A 175 -3.12 -2.33 12.07
CA TYR A 175 -2.59 -3.53 12.69
C TYR A 175 -3.61 -4.68 12.69
N THR A 176 -4.87 -4.41 13.06
CA THR A 176 -5.92 -5.44 12.99
C THR A 176 -6.13 -5.94 11.55
N LYS A 177 -6.18 -5.03 10.57
CA LYS A 177 -6.28 -5.41 9.15
C LYS A 177 -5.07 -6.21 8.68
N LEU A 178 -3.88 -5.91 9.20
CA LEU A 178 -2.65 -6.65 8.92
C LEU A 178 -2.76 -8.09 9.43
N LEU A 179 -3.19 -8.28 10.68
CA LEU A 179 -3.42 -9.62 11.25
C LEU A 179 -4.44 -10.41 10.44
N ILE A 180 -5.55 -9.77 10.04
CA ILE A 180 -6.56 -10.40 9.17
C ILE A 180 -5.94 -10.77 7.82
N SER A 181 -5.06 -9.95 7.26
CA SER A 181 -4.36 -10.24 6.00
C SER A 181 -3.46 -11.47 6.13
N TYR A 182 -2.72 -11.61 7.23
CA TYR A 182 -1.94 -12.81 7.51
C TYR A 182 -2.81 -14.05 7.67
N LEU A 183 -3.91 -13.95 8.42
CA LEU A 183 -4.84 -15.06 8.59
C LEU A 183 -5.40 -15.52 7.24
N LYS A 184 -5.90 -14.58 6.42
CA LYS A 184 -6.37 -14.88 5.07
C LYS A 184 -5.27 -15.56 4.24
N TYR A 185 -4.06 -15.00 4.25
CA TYR A 185 -2.93 -15.55 3.51
C TYR A 185 -2.60 -17.00 3.91
N VAL A 186 -2.62 -17.32 5.21
CA VAL A 186 -2.33 -18.66 5.74
C VAL A 186 -3.48 -19.64 5.48
N THR A 187 -4.72 -19.17 5.47
CA THR A 187 -5.92 -20.04 5.32
C THR A 187 -6.28 -20.38 3.88
N ILE A 188 -5.67 -19.75 2.87
CA ILE A 188 -5.98 -20.00 1.46
C ILE A 188 -5.13 -21.17 0.95
N GLU A 189 -5.78 -22.25 0.52
CA GLU A 189 -5.14 -23.39 -0.15
C GLU A 189 -4.41 -22.95 -1.44
N PRO A 190 -3.24 -23.53 -1.78
CA PRO A 190 -2.43 -23.11 -2.92
C PRO A 190 -3.19 -23.01 -4.25
N ASP A 191 -4.11 -23.93 -4.53
CA ASP A 191 -4.91 -23.94 -5.76
C ASP A 191 -6.07 -22.92 -5.76
N LYS A 192 -6.64 -22.60 -4.59
CA LYS A 192 -7.66 -21.55 -4.45
C LYS A 192 -7.06 -20.15 -4.45
N LYS A 193 -5.73 -20.05 -4.35
CA LYS A 193 -5.00 -18.79 -4.52
C LYS A 193 -5.24 -18.20 -5.89
N ASN A 194 -5.54 -18.94 -6.96
CA ASN A 194 -5.92 -18.34 -8.24
C ASN A 194 -7.43 -18.01 -8.36
N ILE A 195 -8.28 -18.65 -7.54
CA ILE A 195 -9.75 -18.61 -7.66
C ILE A 195 -10.38 -17.51 -6.81
N LEU A 196 -9.98 -17.35 -5.54
CA LEU A 196 -10.44 -16.23 -4.70
C LEU A 196 -9.95 -14.89 -5.21
N LEU A 197 -8.82 -14.96 -5.90
CA LEU A 197 -8.23 -13.88 -6.63
C LEU A 197 -9.15 -13.41 -7.80
N HIS A 198 -9.83 -14.31 -8.52
CA HIS A 198 -10.82 -13.92 -9.55
C HIS A 198 -12.26 -13.72 -9.03
N ASN A 199 -12.66 -14.35 -7.92
CA ASN A 199 -14.07 -14.39 -7.49
C ASN A 199 -14.48 -13.31 -6.47
N ASP A 200 -13.56 -12.47 -5.98
CA ASP A 200 -13.93 -11.22 -5.29
C ASP A 200 -14.27 -10.08 -6.31
N ILE A 201 -14.34 -10.43 -7.61
CA ILE A 201 -14.66 -9.56 -8.74
C ILE A 201 -15.95 -10.05 -9.40
N SER A 202 -17.07 -9.89 -8.71
CA SER A 202 -18.43 -9.89 -9.29
C SER A 202 -19.39 -9.11 -8.41
#